data_AF-A0A952NFQ6-F1
#
_entry.id   AF-A0A952NFQ6-F1
#
_cell.length_a   1.000
_cell.length_b   1.000
_cell.length_c   1.000
_cell.angle_alpha   90.00
_cell.angle_beta   90.00
_cell.angle_gamma   90.00
#
_symmetry.space_group_name_H-M   'P 1'
#
loop_
_entity.id
_entity.type
_entity.pdbx_description
1 polymer ?
#
loop_
_entity_poly.entity_id
_entity_poly.type
_entity_poly.pdbx_seq_one_letter_code
_entity_poly.pdbx_strand_id
1 'polypeptide(L)'
;MEMAQVLSRVSPTFCPVKWRHASVNLAAGLIKTCCHHPFRRKSLNDGLAFNDHPDDRTVRAALAAGDRPAECQGCWEVEDLGHRSDRLYWSGHVWMTEALEQTPGPVPAAALPPTWLELNFSPLCQLKCSYCNPLVSSSWYQEVRQHGSYPTRQPHNDFSWFKNQGQDPYQEQDPEFRAVFDAWFKEIYPGIRLLTLTGGEPLLAKEFMPMLEWVRNNANRHLEISINSNCSLPAPLWDRFVDLAEEVTRPGRLKNLFLHPSLDTWGPGAEYIRHGLNLKLFDRNVRAYLRRTNGHLVVNCTLNNLSLHGLRDYWSWILDLKREFGSTRMLSSTAELLMSPRWQRLDLLPESHQIHLIELLEFMESHFREDGTGFTGAEIQSVRRALDFMRVPQDPERRRDDLADFHRFFQEHDRRRRTDLRATFPQMRDFFDLAEKASRRPEAEAL
;
A
#
# COMPACT_ATOMS: atom_id res chain seq x y z
N MET A 1 12.69 -25.76 10.30
CA MET A 1 13.25 -25.87 8.94
C MET A 1 13.03 -24.53 8.27
N GLU A 2 14.11 -23.89 7.84
CA GLU A 2 14.05 -22.57 7.21
C GLU A 2 13.23 -22.66 5.91
N MET A 3 12.42 -21.66 5.58
CA MET A 3 11.50 -21.76 4.42
C MET A 3 12.26 -22.06 3.12
N ALA A 4 13.48 -21.55 2.95
CA ALA A 4 14.35 -21.88 1.84
C ALA A 4 14.60 -23.41 1.70
N GLN A 5 14.75 -24.13 2.80
CA GLN A 5 14.95 -25.58 2.82
C GLN A 5 13.68 -26.34 2.39
N VAL A 6 12.50 -25.82 2.76
CA VAL A 6 11.21 -26.39 2.32
C VAL A 6 11.09 -26.26 0.79
N LEU A 7 11.36 -25.06 0.26
CA LEU A 7 11.25 -24.76 -1.17
C LEU A 7 12.28 -25.53 -2.01
N SER A 8 13.48 -25.75 -1.46
CA SER A 8 14.56 -26.51 -2.10
C SER A 8 14.22 -27.97 -2.40
N ARG A 9 13.13 -28.51 -1.84
CA ARG A 9 12.59 -29.82 -2.23
C ARG A 9 12.09 -29.86 -3.67
N VAL A 10 11.69 -28.70 -4.22
CA VAL A 10 11.37 -28.53 -5.64
C VAL A 10 12.60 -28.03 -6.38
N SER A 11 13.14 -26.86 -5.99
CA SER A 11 14.40 -26.32 -6.48
C SER A 11 14.92 -25.21 -5.53
N PRO A 12 16.22 -24.87 -5.56
CA PRO A 12 16.77 -23.80 -4.72
C PRO A 12 16.09 -22.43 -4.91
N THR A 13 15.57 -22.16 -6.10
CA THR A 13 14.98 -20.87 -6.50
C THR A 13 13.46 -20.90 -6.53
N PHE A 14 12.84 -22.03 -6.21
CA PHE A 14 11.40 -22.20 -6.31
C PHE A 14 10.61 -21.12 -5.52
N CYS A 15 9.51 -20.64 -6.10
CA CYS A 15 8.70 -19.56 -5.54
C CYS A 15 7.20 -19.86 -5.73
N PRO A 16 6.48 -20.40 -4.73
CA PRO A 16 5.05 -20.70 -4.84
C PRO A 16 4.19 -19.47 -5.15
N VAL A 17 4.63 -18.27 -4.76
CA VAL A 17 3.93 -17.01 -5.04
C VAL A 17 3.67 -16.86 -6.55
N LYS A 18 4.65 -17.19 -7.40
CA LYS A 18 4.50 -17.09 -8.87
C LYS A 18 3.40 -17.99 -9.44
N TRP A 19 2.96 -19.02 -8.73
CA TRP A 19 1.86 -19.92 -9.12
C TRP A 19 0.54 -19.57 -8.46
N ARG A 20 0.58 -19.13 -7.20
CA ARG A 20 -0.58 -19.12 -6.29
C ARG A 20 -1.07 -17.71 -5.93
N HIS A 21 -0.51 -16.69 -6.55
CA HIS A 21 -0.91 -15.31 -6.36
C HIS A 21 -1.40 -14.67 -7.67
N ALA A 22 -2.41 -13.83 -7.56
CA ALA A 22 -2.86 -12.94 -8.62
C ALA A 22 -3.08 -11.54 -8.05
N SER A 23 -2.59 -10.53 -8.75
CA SER A 23 -3.04 -9.15 -8.55
C SER A 23 -3.73 -8.70 -9.82
N VAL A 24 -4.97 -8.25 -9.71
CA VAL A 24 -5.79 -7.85 -10.84
C VAL A 24 -6.21 -6.39 -10.64
N ASN A 25 -5.77 -5.54 -11.56
CA ASN A 25 -6.30 -4.20 -11.73
C ASN A 25 -7.47 -4.26 -12.71
N LEU A 26 -8.69 -4.30 -12.17
CA LEU A 26 -9.92 -4.43 -12.91
C LEU A 26 -10.25 -3.19 -13.73
N ALA A 27 -9.73 -2.02 -13.38
CA ALA A 27 -9.98 -0.79 -14.13
C ALA A 27 -8.97 -0.54 -15.25
N ALA A 28 -7.74 -1.03 -15.12
CA ALA A 28 -6.75 -0.94 -16.18
C ALA A 28 -6.62 -2.23 -17.02
N GLY A 29 -7.32 -3.30 -16.66
CA GLY A 29 -7.24 -4.59 -17.36
C GLY A 29 -5.87 -5.23 -17.21
N LEU A 30 -5.19 -4.96 -16.10
CA LEU A 30 -3.81 -5.38 -15.87
C LEU A 30 -3.75 -6.51 -14.84
N ILE A 31 -2.79 -7.40 -15.00
CA ILE A 31 -2.49 -8.47 -14.05
C ILE A 31 -1.03 -8.48 -13.63
N LYS A 32 -0.76 -9.06 -12.47
CA LYS A 32 0.57 -9.40 -11.97
C LYS A 32 0.51 -10.77 -11.28
N THR A 33 1.57 -11.56 -11.39
CA THR A 33 1.68 -12.88 -10.72
C THR A 33 2.54 -12.84 -9.46
N CYS A 34 3.24 -11.74 -9.17
CA CYS A 34 4.12 -11.59 -8.01
C CYS A 34 4.24 -10.12 -7.55
N CYS A 35 4.52 -9.87 -6.26
CA CYS A 35 4.67 -8.54 -5.68
C CYS A 35 5.68 -7.62 -6.40
N HIS A 36 6.75 -8.17 -6.97
CA HIS A 36 7.81 -7.39 -7.65
C HIS A 36 7.65 -7.28 -9.18
N HIS A 37 6.65 -7.94 -9.76
CA HIS A 37 6.49 -7.98 -11.21
C HIS A 37 5.72 -6.76 -11.72
N PRO A 38 6.14 -6.10 -12.82
CA PRO A 38 5.36 -5.01 -13.40
C PRO A 38 4.01 -5.53 -13.90
N PHE A 39 3.00 -4.67 -13.81
CA PHE A 39 1.69 -4.97 -14.38
C PHE A 39 1.78 -5.17 -15.89
N ARG A 40 1.04 -6.17 -16.41
CA ARG A 40 0.89 -6.44 -17.84
C ARG A 40 -0.59 -6.46 -18.21
N ARG A 41 -0.91 -6.07 -19.44
CA ARG A 41 -2.30 -6.15 -19.94
C ARG A 41 -2.70 -7.62 -20.07
N LYS A 42 -3.90 -7.96 -19.58
CA LYS A 42 -4.48 -9.28 -19.75
C LYS A 42 -5.33 -9.30 -21.02
N SER A 43 -4.98 -10.18 -21.96
CA SER A 43 -5.87 -10.55 -23.06
C SER A 43 -6.66 -11.80 -22.68
N LEU A 44 -7.95 -11.84 -23.03
CA LEU A 44 -8.78 -13.04 -22.84
C LEU A 44 -8.34 -14.20 -23.76
N ASN A 45 -7.61 -13.89 -24.84
CA ASN A 45 -7.00 -14.89 -25.73
C ASN A 45 -5.83 -15.64 -25.08
N ASP A 46 -5.25 -15.10 -24.00
CA ASP A 46 -4.17 -15.76 -23.23
C ASP A 46 -4.71 -16.86 -22.29
N GLY A 47 -6.04 -17.06 -22.28
CA GLY A 47 -6.76 -17.94 -21.37
C GLY A 47 -7.53 -17.18 -20.29
N LEU A 48 -8.47 -17.86 -19.64
CA LEU A 48 -9.43 -17.22 -18.72
C LEU A 48 -8.91 -17.08 -17.28
N ALA A 49 -7.77 -17.68 -16.95
CA ALA A 49 -7.13 -17.52 -15.65
C ALA A 49 -6.37 -16.19 -15.57
N PHE A 50 -6.67 -15.39 -14.54
CA PHE A 50 -6.04 -14.07 -14.33
C PHE A 50 -4.70 -14.13 -13.61
N ASN A 51 -4.31 -15.30 -13.12
CA ASN A 51 -2.98 -15.58 -12.59
C ASN A 51 -2.10 -16.38 -13.56
N ASP A 52 -2.50 -16.51 -14.82
CA ASP A 52 -1.73 -17.20 -15.84
C ASP A 52 -1.57 -16.33 -17.09
N HIS A 53 -0.31 -16.07 -17.44
CA HIS A 53 0.10 -15.35 -18.64
C HIS A 53 1.25 -16.14 -19.29
N PRO A 54 1.34 -16.22 -20.64
CA PRO A 54 2.35 -16.99 -21.34
C PRO A 54 3.78 -16.73 -20.85
N ASP A 55 4.16 -15.46 -20.68
CA ASP A 55 5.50 -15.09 -20.22
C ASP A 55 5.83 -15.61 -18.81
N ASP A 56 4.84 -15.70 -17.92
CA ASP A 56 5.05 -16.21 -16.56
C ASP A 56 5.34 -17.72 -16.55
N ARG A 57 4.91 -18.46 -17.57
CA ARG A 57 5.19 -19.91 -17.69
C ARG A 57 6.67 -20.18 -17.91
N THR A 58 7.34 -19.35 -18.71
CA THR A 58 8.80 -19.42 -18.92
C THR A 58 9.56 -19.19 -17.62
N VAL A 59 9.14 -18.16 -16.85
CA VAL A 59 9.73 -17.82 -15.56
C VAL A 59 9.53 -18.96 -14.55
N ARG A 60 8.32 -19.51 -14.50
CA ARG A 60 7.98 -20.67 -13.65
C ARG A 60 8.81 -21.90 -13.99
N ALA A 61 9.00 -22.20 -15.28
CA ALA A 61 9.85 -23.31 -15.71
C ALA A 61 11.31 -23.11 -15.27
N ALA A 62 11.86 -21.90 -15.45
CA ALA A 62 13.22 -21.55 -15.01
C ALA A 62 13.38 -21.66 -13.47
N LEU A 63 12.42 -21.13 -12.70
CA LEU A 63 12.42 -21.28 -11.24
C LEU A 63 12.34 -22.76 -10.84
N ALA A 64 11.50 -23.56 -11.49
CA ALA A 64 11.41 -25.00 -11.21
C ALA A 64 12.70 -25.76 -11.58
N ALA A 65 13.46 -25.28 -12.57
CA ALA A 65 14.76 -25.82 -12.95
C ALA A 65 15.91 -25.40 -12.02
N GLY A 66 15.69 -24.44 -11.11
CA GLY A 66 16.70 -23.93 -10.20
C GLY A 66 17.43 -22.67 -10.68
N ASP A 67 16.98 -22.06 -11.77
CA ASP A 67 17.54 -20.81 -12.29
C ASP A 67 17.05 -19.59 -11.49
N ARG A 68 17.79 -18.47 -11.59
CA ARG A 68 17.42 -17.16 -11.02
C ARG A 68 17.03 -16.20 -12.15
N PRO A 69 15.76 -16.15 -12.59
CA PRO A 69 15.32 -15.23 -13.64
C PRO A 69 15.53 -13.77 -13.21
N ALA A 70 15.94 -12.93 -14.17
CA ALA A 70 16.17 -11.50 -13.96
C ALA A 70 14.92 -10.77 -13.43
N GLU A 71 13.72 -11.22 -13.78
CA GLU A 71 12.47 -10.65 -13.26
C GLU A 71 12.29 -10.82 -11.74
N CYS A 72 13.03 -11.74 -11.11
CA CYS A 72 12.97 -11.99 -9.67
C CYS A 72 14.13 -11.33 -8.89
N GLN A 73 14.90 -10.46 -9.55
CA GLN A 73 16.13 -9.86 -9.03
C GLN A 73 15.97 -9.18 -7.66
N GLY A 74 14.86 -8.48 -7.40
CA GLY A 74 14.63 -7.83 -6.11
C GLY A 74 14.62 -8.80 -4.92
N CYS A 75 14.13 -10.03 -5.10
CA CYS A 75 14.23 -11.07 -4.06
C CYS A 75 15.65 -11.62 -3.95
N TRP A 76 16.35 -11.79 -5.08
CA TRP A 76 17.72 -12.29 -5.12
C TRP A 76 18.70 -11.39 -4.39
N GLU A 77 18.59 -10.08 -4.60
CA GLU A 77 19.44 -9.09 -3.93
C GLU A 77 19.28 -9.12 -2.41
N VAL A 78 18.05 -9.27 -1.92
CA VAL A 78 17.78 -9.37 -0.47
C VAL A 78 18.34 -10.68 0.10
N GLU A 79 18.15 -11.80 -0.61
CA GLU A 79 18.63 -13.11 -0.16
C GLU A 79 20.16 -13.25 -0.21
N ASP A 80 20.82 -12.69 -1.22
CA ASP A 80 22.28 -12.70 -1.36
C ASP A 80 22.98 -11.89 -0.26
N LEU A 81 22.25 -10.94 0.35
CA LEU A 81 22.68 -10.21 1.55
C LEU A 81 22.40 -10.97 2.85
N GLY A 82 21.84 -12.17 2.78
CA GLY A 82 21.48 -13.00 3.95
C GLY A 82 20.19 -12.56 4.65
N HIS A 83 19.34 -11.78 3.98
CA HIS A 83 18.05 -11.33 4.52
C HIS A 83 16.87 -12.12 3.94
N ARG A 84 15.72 -12.02 4.62
CA ARG A 84 14.49 -12.67 4.18
C ARG A 84 13.78 -11.80 3.13
N SER A 85 13.72 -12.28 1.88
CA SER A 85 12.96 -11.66 0.80
C SER A 85 11.45 -11.85 0.94
N ASP A 86 10.67 -11.10 0.14
CA ASP A 86 9.23 -11.30 -0.02
C ASP A 86 8.89 -12.72 -0.48
N ARG A 87 9.70 -13.32 -1.36
CA ARG A 87 9.56 -14.73 -1.76
C ARG A 87 9.53 -15.63 -0.54
N LEU A 88 10.54 -15.54 0.33
CA LEU A 88 10.64 -16.37 1.53
C LEU A 88 9.63 -15.98 2.61
N TYR A 89 9.22 -14.71 2.65
CA TYR A 89 8.19 -14.22 3.55
C TYR A 89 6.82 -14.84 3.21
N TRP A 90 6.34 -14.61 1.99
CA TRP A 90 5.02 -15.07 1.55
C TRP A 90 4.93 -16.58 1.46
N SER A 91 5.98 -17.25 0.97
CA SER A 91 6.04 -18.72 0.96
C SER A 91 6.00 -19.34 2.36
N GLY A 92 6.32 -18.55 3.39
CA GLY A 92 6.20 -18.90 4.81
C GLY A 92 4.78 -19.29 5.24
N HIS A 93 3.76 -18.86 4.50
CA HIS A 93 2.38 -19.15 4.81
C HIS A 93 2.01 -20.56 4.34
N VAL A 94 1.48 -21.38 5.25
CA VAL A 94 1.18 -22.81 4.98
C VAL A 94 0.29 -22.98 3.74
N TRP A 95 -0.70 -22.12 3.56
CA TRP A 95 -1.60 -22.17 2.40
C TRP A 95 -0.94 -21.87 1.03
N MET A 96 0.25 -21.26 1.01
CA MET A 96 1.02 -21.07 -0.23
C MET A 96 1.61 -22.39 -0.72
N THR A 97 1.96 -23.28 0.19
CA THR A 97 2.74 -24.50 -0.08
C THR A 97 1.92 -25.78 0.01
N GLU A 98 0.78 -25.81 0.72
CA GLU A 98 -0.09 -26.99 0.89
C GLU A 98 -0.35 -27.80 -0.39
N ALA A 99 -0.79 -27.14 -1.47
CA ALA A 99 -1.09 -27.82 -2.73
C ALA A 99 0.16 -28.36 -3.45
N LEU A 100 1.30 -27.72 -3.22
CA LEU A 100 2.58 -28.05 -3.86
C LEU A 100 3.27 -29.21 -3.14
N GLU A 101 3.16 -29.27 -1.81
CA GLU A 101 3.64 -30.41 -1.02
C GLU A 101 2.88 -31.70 -1.33
N GLN A 102 1.62 -31.59 -1.78
CA GLN A 102 0.75 -32.72 -2.11
C GLN A 102 0.88 -33.21 -3.57
N THR A 103 1.67 -32.53 -4.40
CA THR A 103 1.84 -32.89 -5.82
C THR A 103 3.24 -33.49 -6.05
N PRO A 104 3.42 -34.82 -5.90
CA PRO A 104 4.71 -35.46 -6.18
C PRO A 104 4.98 -35.44 -7.70
N GLY A 105 6.10 -34.82 -8.10
CA GLY A 105 6.53 -34.75 -9.51
C GLY A 105 6.99 -33.36 -9.94
N PRO A 106 7.31 -33.16 -11.23
CA PRO A 106 7.67 -31.84 -11.75
C PRO A 106 6.49 -30.89 -11.61
N VAL A 107 6.71 -29.73 -10.99
CA VAL A 107 5.68 -28.68 -10.86
C VAL A 107 5.33 -28.16 -12.25
N PRO A 108 4.04 -28.13 -12.65
CA PRO A 108 3.65 -27.65 -13.97
C PRO A 108 4.01 -26.18 -14.15
N ALA A 109 4.34 -25.77 -15.37
CA ALA A 109 4.57 -24.35 -15.67
C ALA A 109 3.27 -23.53 -15.68
N ALA A 110 2.13 -24.17 -15.87
CA ALA A 110 0.82 -23.53 -15.76
C ALA A 110 0.53 -23.11 -14.31
N ALA A 111 -0.23 -22.02 -14.16
CA ALA A 111 -0.62 -21.55 -12.85
C ALA A 111 -1.54 -22.56 -12.13
N LEU A 112 -1.51 -22.55 -10.80
CA LEU A 112 -2.48 -23.26 -9.97
C LEU A 112 -3.59 -22.29 -9.55
N PRO A 113 -4.79 -22.75 -9.12
CA PRO A 113 -5.78 -21.86 -8.54
C PRO A 113 -5.14 -21.02 -7.41
N PRO A 114 -5.25 -19.69 -7.45
CA PRO A 114 -4.56 -18.84 -6.49
C PRO A 114 -5.18 -18.97 -5.10
N THR A 115 -4.35 -18.76 -4.08
CA THR A 115 -4.79 -18.60 -2.67
C THR A 115 -4.73 -17.17 -2.21
N TRP A 116 -3.92 -16.34 -2.88
CA TRP A 116 -3.79 -14.92 -2.60
C TRP A 116 -4.26 -14.12 -3.82
N LEU A 117 -5.27 -13.29 -3.62
CA LEU A 117 -5.83 -12.42 -4.65
C LEU A 117 -5.80 -10.97 -4.16
N GLU A 118 -5.12 -10.11 -4.91
CA GLU A 118 -5.17 -8.67 -4.73
C GLU A 118 -6.05 -8.05 -5.83
N LEU A 119 -7.00 -7.20 -5.46
CA LEU A 119 -7.92 -6.57 -6.39
C LEU A 119 -7.88 -5.05 -6.26
N ASN A 120 -7.63 -4.39 -7.39
CA ASN A 120 -7.88 -2.97 -7.56
C ASN A 120 -9.14 -2.83 -8.43
N PHE A 121 -10.22 -2.31 -7.86
CA PHE A 121 -11.50 -2.18 -8.56
C PHE A 121 -11.51 -1.02 -9.57
N SER A 122 -10.97 0.12 -9.16
CA SER A 122 -11.16 1.40 -9.82
C SER A 122 -10.11 2.41 -9.35
N PRO A 123 -9.65 3.33 -10.23
CA PRO A 123 -8.88 4.49 -9.80
C PRO A 123 -9.75 5.51 -9.02
N LEU A 124 -11.07 5.29 -8.88
CA LEU A 124 -11.98 6.21 -8.19
C LEU A 124 -11.51 6.45 -6.75
N CYS A 125 -11.09 7.68 -6.46
CA CYS A 125 -10.70 8.14 -5.14
C CYS A 125 -11.11 9.61 -5.00
N GLN A 126 -11.70 9.96 -3.87
CA GLN A 126 -12.09 11.33 -3.56
C GLN A 126 -10.93 12.19 -3.05
N LEU A 127 -9.84 11.58 -2.57
CA LEU A 127 -8.68 12.28 -2.02
C LEU A 127 -7.58 12.55 -3.05
N LYS A 128 -6.75 13.56 -2.75
CA LYS A 128 -5.55 13.90 -3.52
C LYS A 128 -4.29 13.90 -2.64
N CYS A 129 -3.93 12.76 -2.04
CA CYS A 129 -2.75 12.68 -1.16
C CYS A 129 -1.48 13.15 -1.88
N SER A 130 -0.63 13.95 -1.25
CA SER A 130 0.50 14.69 -1.87
C SER A 130 1.51 13.81 -2.59
N TYR A 131 1.66 12.55 -2.19
CA TYR A 131 2.57 11.57 -2.79
C TYR A 131 1.88 10.58 -3.73
N CYS A 132 0.56 10.69 -3.91
CA CYS A 132 -0.22 9.81 -4.77
C CYS A 132 -0.15 10.26 -6.24
N ASN A 133 -0.75 9.48 -7.15
CA ASN A 133 -0.64 9.69 -8.59
C ASN A 133 -1.97 9.42 -9.35
N PRO A 134 -2.08 9.86 -10.61
CA PRO A 134 -3.28 9.70 -11.44
C PRO A 134 -3.70 8.26 -11.76
N LEU A 135 -2.80 7.27 -11.66
CA LEU A 135 -3.14 5.87 -11.96
C LEU A 135 -4.08 5.26 -10.93
N VAL A 136 -4.06 5.79 -9.71
CA VAL A 136 -4.80 5.25 -8.56
C VAL A 136 -5.63 6.32 -7.86
N SER A 137 -5.83 7.49 -8.46
CA SER A 137 -6.76 8.50 -7.93
C SER A 137 -7.37 9.32 -9.05
N SER A 138 -8.69 9.20 -9.20
CA SER A 138 -9.48 10.00 -10.12
C SER A 138 -9.40 11.49 -9.81
N SER A 139 -9.37 11.89 -8.54
CA SER A 139 -9.20 13.30 -8.18
C SER A 139 -7.84 13.85 -8.61
N TRP A 140 -6.77 13.05 -8.51
CA TRP A 140 -5.46 13.39 -9.06
C TRP A 140 -5.48 13.47 -10.59
N TYR A 141 -6.10 12.49 -11.26
CA TYR A 141 -6.24 12.51 -12.71
C TYR A 141 -6.97 13.76 -13.20
N GLN A 142 -8.06 14.17 -12.55
CA GLN A 142 -8.77 15.41 -12.90
C GLN A 142 -7.92 16.66 -12.69
N GLU A 143 -7.17 16.74 -11.58
CA GLU A 143 -6.29 17.88 -11.29
C GLU A 143 -5.18 18.03 -12.35
N VAL A 144 -4.52 16.93 -12.71
CA VAL A 144 -3.48 16.94 -13.76
C VAL A 144 -4.09 17.23 -15.13
N ARG A 145 -5.27 16.70 -15.45
CA ARG A 145 -5.96 17.00 -16.71
C ARG A 145 -6.29 18.50 -16.85
N GLN A 146 -6.63 19.16 -15.75
CA GLN A 146 -7.01 20.59 -15.74
C GLN A 146 -5.81 21.53 -15.72
N HIS A 147 -4.73 21.17 -15.03
CA HIS A 147 -3.62 22.08 -14.74
C HIS A 147 -2.26 21.63 -15.31
N GLY A 148 -2.19 20.47 -15.93
CA GLY A 148 -0.95 19.83 -16.35
C GLY A 148 -0.20 19.15 -15.21
N SER A 149 0.96 18.56 -15.52
CA SER A 149 1.88 17.97 -14.55
C SER A 149 2.41 19.00 -13.54
N TYR A 150 2.93 18.53 -12.41
CA TYR A 150 3.52 19.39 -11.39
C TYR A 150 4.94 19.80 -11.82
N PRO A 151 5.36 21.07 -11.64
CA PRO A 151 6.57 21.66 -12.22
C PRO A 151 7.84 21.29 -11.44
N THR A 152 8.02 20.02 -11.13
CA THR A 152 9.30 19.49 -10.62
C THR A 152 10.29 19.31 -11.78
N ARG A 153 11.56 19.02 -11.49
CA ARG A 153 12.65 18.90 -12.46
C ARG A 153 12.32 17.90 -13.56
N GLN A 154 11.74 16.76 -13.18
CA GLN A 154 11.03 15.88 -14.09
C GLN A 154 9.53 16.05 -13.83
N PRO A 155 8.72 16.46 -14.82
CA PRO A 155 7.30 16.75 -14.60
C PRO A 155 6.58 15.63 -13.85
N HIS A 156 6.13 15.93 -12.63
CA HIS A 156 5.55 14.92 -11.76
C HIS A 156 4.08 14.67 -12.11
N ASN A 157 3.68 13.40 -12.02
CA ASN A 157 2.35 12.92 -12.39
C ASN A 157 1.95 13.22 -13.84
N ASP A 158 2.93 13.29 -14.75
CA ASP A 158 2.68 13.48 -16.17
C ASP A 158 2.02 12.25 -16.83
N PHE A 159 1.04 12.49 -17.69
CA PHE A 159 0.29 11.42 -18.35
C PHE A 159 1.11 10.64 -19.37
N SER A 160 2.15 11.24 -19.96
CA SER A 160 2.99 10.56 -20.95
C SER A 160 3.64 9.30 -20.37
N TRP A 161 4.04 9.32 -19.10
CA TRP A 161 4.75 8.22 -18.46
C TRP A 161 3.94 6.92 -18.46
N PHE A 162 2.68 6.96 -18.06
CA PHE A 162 1.86 5.75 -18.00
C PHE A 162 1.13 5.42 -19.30
N LYS A 163 0.85 6.41 -20.16
CA LYS A 163 0.32 6.15 -21.50
C LYS A 163 1.32 5.37 -22.35
N ASN A 164 2.60 5.73 -22.29
CA ASN A 164 3.67 5.03 -23.00
C ASN A 164 3.86 3.58 -22.52
N GLN A 165 3.42 3.27 -21.30
CA GLN A 165 3.50 1.91 -20.74
C GLN A 165 2.21 1.10 -20.91
N GLY A 166 1.17 1.67 -21.55
CA GLY A 166 -0.13 1.00 -21.71
C GLY A 166 -0.86 0.74 -20.37
N GLN A 167 -0.60 1.59 -19.36
CA GLN A 167 -1.15 1.45 -18.01
C GLN A 167 -2.25 2.46 -17.69
N ASP A 168 -2.79 3.15 -18.70
CA ASP A 168 -3.86 4.13 -18.50
C ASP A 168 -5.15 3.45 -17.97
N PRO A 169 -5.59 3.73 -16.73
CA PRO A 169 -6.77 3.07 -16.15
C PRO A 169 -8.08 3.58 -16.76
N TYR A 170 -8.03 4.56 -17.67
CA TYR A 170 -9.17 5.06 -18.42
C TYR A 170 -9.22 4.53 -19.85
N GLN A 171 -8.27 3.68 -20.24
CA GLN A 171 -8.30 3.00 -21.52
C GLN A 171 -9.47 2.00 -21.57
N GLU A 172 -10.17 1.98 -22.70
CA GLU A 172 -11.25 1.02 -22.93
C GLU A 172 -10.75 -0.43 -22.79
N GLN A 173 -11.58 -1.25 -22.16
CA GLN A 173 -11.31 -2.66 -21.95
C GLN A 173 -12.17 -3.51 -22.87
N ASP A 174 -11.78 -4.78 -22.99
CA ASP A 174 -12.67 -5.79 -23.53
C ASP A 174 -13.99 -5.79 -22.72
N PRO A 175 -15.16 -5.61 -23.37
CA PRO A 175 -16.45 -5.59 -22.70
C PRO A 175 -16.74 -6.86 -21.87
N GLU A 176 -16.15 -7.99 -22.24
CA GLU A 176 -16.32 -9.28 -21.54
C GLU A 176 -15.37 -9.44 -20.36
N PHE A 177 -14.31 -8.61 -20.26
CA PHE A 177 -13.25 -8.73 -19.24
C PHE A 177 -13.82 -8.88 -17.83
N ARG A 178 -14.82 -8.05 -17.52
CA ARG A 178 -15.48 -8.04 -16.22
C ARG A 178 -16.28 -9.31 -15.97
N ALA A 179 -17.06 -9.75 -16.95
CA ALA A 179 -17.89 -10.94 -16.81
C ALA A 179 -17.03 -12.21 -16.65
N VAL A 180 -15.93 -12.30 -17.42
CA VAL A 180 -14.96 -13.38 -17.30
C VAL A 180 -14.26 -13.34 -15.94
N PHE A 181 -13.86 -12.17 -15.46
CA PHE A 181 -13.30 -12.03 -14.12
C PHE A 181 -14.29 -12.49 -13.03
N ASP A 182 -15.54 -12.05 -13.09
CA ASP A 182 -16.54 -12.40 -12.08
C ASP A 182 -16.84 -13.91 -12.07
N ALA A 183 -16.81 -14.58 -13.23
CA ALA A 183 -16.92 -16.03 -13.33
C ALA A 183 -15.69 -16.73 -12.72
N TRP A 184 -14.48 -16.30 -13.10
CA TRP A 184 -13.22 -16.83 -12.58
C TRP A 184 -13.10 -16.64 -11.07
N PHE A 185 -13.45 -15.45 -10.54
CA PHE A 185 -13.44 -15.15 -9.12
C PHE A 185 -14.32 -16.13 -8.33
N LYS A 186 -15.54 -16.40 -8.79
CA LYS A 186 -16.46 -17.34 -8.14
C LYS A 186 -15.94 -18.76 -8.13
N GLU A 187 -15.25 -19.18 -9.20
CA GLU A 187 -14.63 -20.50 -9.31
C GLU A 187 -13.50 -20.67 -8.29
N ILE A 188 -12.59 -19.69 -8.19
CA ILE A 188 -11.41 -19.79 -7.31
C ILE A 188 -11.73 -19.49 -5.84
N TYR A 189 -12.82 -18.76 -5.56
CA TYR A 189 -13.13 -18.23 -4.23
C TYR A 189 -13.05 -19.24 -3.08
N PRO A 190 -13.54 -20.50 -3.19
CA PRO A 190 -13.39 -21.51 -2.13
C PRO A 190 -11.91 -21.80 -1.77
N GLY A 191 -11.01 -21.65 -2.75
CA GLY A 191 -9.57 -21.81 -2.61
C GLY A 191 -8.85 -20.59 -2.04
N ILE A 192 -9.46 -19.41 -2.03
CA ILE A 192 -8.82 -18.18 -1.56
C ILE A 192 -8.64 -18.22 -0.04
N ARG A 193 -7.51 -17.68 0.42
CA ARG A 193 -7.09 -17.58 1.82
C ARG A 193 -6.80 -16.14 2.21
N LEU A 194 -6.29 -15.33 1.29
CA LEU A 194 -6.10 -13.90 1.46
C LEU A 194 -6.67 -13.14 0.26
N LEU A 195 -7.64 -12.27 0.53
CA LEU A 195 -8.21 -11.34 -0.43
C LEU A 195 -7.87 -9.90 -0.02
N THR A 196 -6.98 -9.26 -0.77
CA THR A 196 -6.59 -7.86 -0.53
C THR A 196 -7.37 -6.95 -1.47
N LEU A 197 -8.17 -6.05 -0.91
CA LEU A 197 -8.99 -5.09 -1.64
C LEU A 197 -8.34 -3.70 -1.53
N THR A 198 -7.94 -3.18 -2.67
CA THR A 198 -7.31 -1.87 -2.83
C THR A 198 -7.99 -1.11 -3.99
N GLY A 199 -7.39 -0.02 -4.44
CA GLY A 199 -7.96 0.84 -5.46
C GLY A 199 -7.36 2.23 -5.44
N GLY A 200 -8.13 3.18 -5.97
CA GLY A 200 -8.19 4.48 -5.34
C GLY A 200 -8.78 4.36 -3.94
N GLU A 201 -10.10 4.45 -3.82
CA GLU A 201 -10.85 4.13 -2.61
C GLU A 201 -11.82 2.98 -2.92
N PRO A 202 -11.56 1.74 -2.48
CA PRO A 202 -12.36 0.59 -2.85
C PRO A 202 -13.83 0.75 -2.45
N LEU A 203 -14.14 1.40 -1.32
CA LEU A 203 -15.53 1.60 -0.89
C LEU A 203 -16.33 2.52 -1.82
N LEU A 204 -15.69 3.34 -2.65
CA LEU A 204 -16.36 4.14 -3.68
C LEU A 204 -16.63 3.34 -4.96
N ALA A 205 -15.94 2.23 -5.18
CA ALA A 205 -16.15 1.42 -6.37
C ALA A 205 -17.54 0.75 -6.31
N LYS A 206 -18.29 0.83 -7.41
CA LYS A 206 -19.65 0.28 -7.51
C LYS A 206 -19.67 -1.25 -7.31
N GLU A 207 -18.54 -1.91 -7.53
CA GLU A 207 -18.35 -3.35 -7.45
C GLU A 207 -18.07 -3.85 -6.01
N PHE A 208 -17.61 -2.97 -5.11
CA PHE A 208 -17.18 -3.37 -3.78
C PHE A 208 -18.32 -3.92 -2.92
N MET A 209 -19.43 -3.17 -2.79
CA MET A 209 -20.56 -3.59 -1.97
C MET A 209 -21.22 -4.89 -2.48
N PRO A 210 -21.49 -5.05 -3.80
CA PRO A 210 -21.98 -6.31 -4.34
C PRO A 210 -21.04 -7.50 -4.10
N MET A 211 -19.72 -7.30 -4.17
CA MET A 211 -18.76 -8.36 -3.84
C MET A 211 -18.88 -8.75 -2.37
N LEU A 212 -18.90 -7.78 -1.46
CA LEU A 212 -19.00 -8.07 -0.02
C LEU A 212 -20.34 -8.74 0.34
N GLU A 213 -21.44 -8.36 -0.32
CA GLU A 213 -22.73 -9.03 -0.23
C GLU A 213 -22.68 -10.48 -0.76
N TRP A 214 -21.96 -10.72 -1.86
CA TRP A 214 -21.76 -12.06 -2.37
C TRP A 214 -20.92 -12.92 -1.41
N VAL A 215 -19.86 -12.36 -0.82
CA VAL A 215 -19.06 -12.99 0.25
C VAL A 215 -19.94 -13.31 1.47
N ARG A 216 -20.84 -12.39 1.86
CA ARG A 216 -21.84 -12.63 2.91
C ARG A 216 -22.79 -13.79 2.57
N ASN A 217 -23.05 -14.07 1.31
CA ASN A 217 -23.88 -15.21 0.92
C ASN A 217 -23.06 -16.51 0.72
N ASN A 218 -21.73 -16.41 0.59
CA ASN A 218 -20.82 -17.52 0.32
C ASN A 218 -19.72 -17.57 1.38
N ALA A 219 -20.00 -18.18 2.53
CA ALA A 219 -19.04 -18.25 3.64
C ALA A 219 -17.74 -18.96 3.21
N ASN A 220 -16.59 -18.42 3.63
CA ASN A 220 -15.30 -19.07 3.50
C ASN A 220 -14.54 -18.90 4.83
N ARG A 221 -14.57 -19.93 5.68
CA ARG A 221 -13.97 -19.93 7.02
C ARG A 221 -12.46 -19.83 7.04
N HIS A 222 -11.81 -19.98 5.89
CA HIS A 222 -10.36 -19.88 5.75
C HIS A 222 -9.93 -18.55 5.13
N LEU A 223 -10.89 -17.71 4.73
CA LEU A 223 -10.64 -16.43 4.07
C LEU A 223 -10.34 -15.32 5.07
N GLU A 224 -9.21 -14.68 4.86
CA GLU A 224 -8.88 -13.36 5.38
C GLU A 224 -9.12 -12.30 4.31
N ILE A 225 -9.82 -11.23 4.66
CA ILE A 225 -10.01 -10.07 3.78
C ILE A 225 -9.28 -8.88 4.37
N SER A 226 -8.40 -8.25 3.59
CA SER A 226 -7.70 -7.01 3.94
C SER A 226 -8.20 -5.88 3.06
N ILE A 227 -8.69 -4.78 3.65
CA ILE A 227 -9.27 -3.65 2.92
C ILE A 227 -8.45 -2.39 3.19
N ASN A 228 -7.83 -1.83 2.16
CA ASN A 228 -7.11 -0.56 2.26
C ASN A 228 -8.08 0.59 1.99
N SER A 229 -8.27 1.48 2.96
CA SER A 229 -9.21 2.60 2.83
C SER A 229 -8.65 3.88 3.43
N ASN A 230 -9.05 5.01 2.89
CA ASN A 230 -8.83 6.32 3.50
C ASN A 230 -9.85 6.65 4.60
N CYS A 231 -10.84 5.78 4.82
CA CYS A 231 -11.89 5.87 5.84
C CYS A 231 -12.63 7.23 5.90
N SER A 232 -12.55 8.05 4.84
CA SER A 232 -13.13 9.39 4.76
C SER A 232 -14.39 9.39 3.90
N LEU A 233 -15.21 8.36 4.08
CA LEU A 233 -16.45 8.16 3.34
C LEU A 233 -17.64 8.78 4.12
N PRO A 234 -18.64 9.33 3.42
CA PRO A 234 -19.88 9.78 4.05
C PRO A 234 -20.60 8.67 4.83
N ALA A 235 -21.36 9.05 5.86
CA ALA A 235 -22.03 8.10 6.76
C ALA A 235 -22.87 7.03 6.03
N PRO A 236 -23.73 7.35 5.04
CA PRO A 236 -24.57 6.32 4.41
C PRO A 236 -23.77 5.19 3.74
N LEU A 237 -22.63 5.52 3.14
CA LEU A 237 -21.78 4.52 2.50
C LEU A 237 -20.94 3.75 3.53
N TRP A 238 -20.41 4.46 4.52
CA TRP A 238 -19.62 3.84 5.59
C TRP A 238 -20.45 2.91 6.46
N ASP A 239 -21.65 3.34 6.87
CA ASP A 239 -22.54 2.57 7.73
C ASP A 239 -23.01 1.31 7.02
N ARG A 240 -23.35 1.38 5.71
CA ARG A 240 -23.65 0.18 4.91
C ARG A 240 -22.47 -0.79 4.87
N PHE A 241 -21.24 -0.29 4.73
CA PHE A 241 -20.05 -1.14 4.80
C PHE A 241 -19.92 -1.79 6.17
N VAL A 242 -20.09 -1.03 7.25
CA VAL A 242 -20.01 -1.54 8.62
C VAL A 242 -21.08 -2.59 8.91
N ASP A 243 -22.30 -2.41 8.40
CA ASP A 243 -23.39 -3.39 8.51
C ASP A 243 -22.98 -4.73 7.86
N LEU A 244 -22.47 -4.69 6.63
CA LEU A 244 -22.00 -5.89 5.94
C LEU A 244 -20.78 -6.50 6.65
N ALA A 245 -19.85 -5.67 7.11
CA ALA A 245 -18.67 -6.09 7.85
C ALA A 245 -19.03 -6.81 9.16
N GLU A 246 -20.02 -6.31 9.88
CA GLU A 246 -20.58 -6.94 11.08
C GLU A 246 -21.12 -8.34 10.77
N GLU A 247 -21.87 -8.50 9.67
CA GLU A 247 -22.40 -9.80 9.26
C GLU A 247 -21.31 -10.80 8.85
N VAL A 248 -20.34 -10.38 8.04
CA VAL A 248 -19.28 -11.29 7.55
C VAL A 248 -18.24 -11.63 8.62
N THR A 249 -18.13 -10.83 9.68
CA THR A 249 -17.24 -11.10 10.82
C THR A 249 -17.90 -11.91 11.95
N ARG A 250 -19.13 -12.41 11.75
CA ARG A 250 -19.74 -13.37 12.67
C ARG A 250 -18.97 -14.70 12.67
N PRO A 251 -18.92 -15.42 13.81
CA PRO A 251 -18.22 -16.70 13.90
C PRO A 251 -18.59 -17.69 12.79
N GLY A 252 -17.58 -18.31 12.18
CA GLY A 252 -17.77 -19.34 11.14
C GLY A 252 -18.15 -18.81 9.76
N ARG A 253 -18.04 -17.49 9.51
CA ARG A 253 -18.29 -16.85 8.21
C ARG A 253 -17.00 -16.59 7.43
N LEU A 254 -16.04 -15.90 8.07
CA LEU A 254 -14.69 -15.63 7.59
C LEU A 254 -13.66 -16.05 8.65
N LYS A 255 -12.40 -16.18 8.25
CA LYS A 255 -11.30 -16.30 9.22
C LYS A 255 -11.09 -14.97 9.92
N ASN A 256 -10.83 -13.91 9.14
CA ASN A 256 -10.53 -12.56 9.63
C ASN A 256 -11.01 -11.50 8.62
N LEU A 257 -11.34 -10.31 9.13
CA LEU A 257 -11.47 -9.09 8.32
C LEU A 257 -10.54 -8.04 8.90
N PHE A 258 -9.57 -7.59 8.12
CA PHE A 258 -8.67 -6.49 8.44
C PHE A 258 -9.08 -5.25 7.66
N LEU A 259 -9.40 -4.18 8.39
CA LEU A 259 -9.43 -2.84 7.81
C LEU A 259 -8.04 -2.22 7.98
N HIS A 260 -7.54 -1.61 6.90
CA HIS A 260 -6.29 -0.88 6.85
C HIS A 260 -6.53 0.61 6.58
N PRO A 261 -6.89 1.42 7.60
CA PRO A 261 -7.00 2.86 7.45
C PRO A 261 -5.64 3.46 7.12
N SER A 262 -5.61 4.39 6.17
CA SER A 262 -4.38 5.07 5.78
C SER A 262 -4.34 6.50 6.36
N LEU A 263 -3.40 6.79 7.25
CA LEU A 263 -3.24 8.10 7.90
C LEU A 263 -1.77 8.33 8.30
N ASP A 264 -1.23 9.49 7.93
CA ASP A 264 0.22 9.76 7.91
C ASP A 264 0.73 10.56 9.10
N THR A 265 -0.18 11.25 9.77
CA THR A 265 0.07 12.14 10.90
C THR A 265 -1.28 12.51 11.52
N TRP A 266 -1.28 13.31 12.58
CA TRP A 266 -2.50 13.84 13.19
C TRP A 266 -2.57 15.36 13.07
N GLY A 267 -3.79 15.89 13.23
CA GLY A 267 -4.06 17.33 13.15
C GLY A 267 -4.13 17.88 11.73
N PRO A 268 -4.03 19.22 11.55
CA PRO A 268 -4.19 19.89 10.26
C PRO A 268 -3.22 19.39 9.17
N GLY A 269 -2.03 18.95 9.56
CA GLY A 269 -1.05 18.38 8.65
C GLY A 269 -1.56 17.13 7.93
N ALA A 270 -2.42 16.33 8.58
CA ALA A 270 -3.02 15.15 7.97
C ALA A 270 -3.94 15.52 6.79
N GLU A 271 -4.76 16.57 6.96
CA GLU A 271 -5.67 17.08 5.93
C GLU A 271 -4.92 17.81 4.82
N TYR A 272 -3.77 18.41 5.12
CA TYR A 272 -2.87 18.99 4.12
C TYR A 272 -2.22 17.90 3.25
N ILE A 273 -1.58 16.90 3.87
CA ILE A 273 -0.94 15.77 3.18
C ILE A 273 -1.99 15.01 2.37
N ARG A 274 -3.13 14.69 2.98
CA ARG A 274 -4.26 13.99 2.36
C ARG A 274 -5.36 14.95 1.98
N HIS A 275 -5.12 15.83 1.01
CA HIS A 275 -6.11 16.83 0.60
C HIS A 275 -7.48 16.20 0.30
N GLY A 276 -8.52 16.68 1.00
CA GLY A 276 -9.89 16.17 1.00
C GLY A 276 -10.24 15.27 2.19
N LEU A 277 -9.25 14.85 3.00
CA LEU A 277 -9.45 14.12 4.26
C LEU A 277 -10.26 15.02 5.21
N ASN A 278 -11.19 14.40 5.94
CA ASN A 278 -11.81 15.01 7.11
C ASN A 278 -11.42 14.16 8.32
N LEU A 279 -10.52 14.67 9.16
CA LEU A 279 -9.91 13.87 10.22
C LEU A 279 -10.94 13.43 11.28
N LYS A 280 -11.95 14.26 11.54
CA LYS A 280 -13.04 13.93 12.48
C LYS A 280 -13.92 12.81 11.93
N LEU A 281 -14.24 12.88 10.63
CA LEU A 281 -14.99 11.84 9.93
C LEU A 281 -14.22 10.51 9.91
N PHE A 282 -12.92 10.58 9.66
CA PHE A 282 -12.01 9.44 9.71
C PHE A 282 -12.05 8.76 11.08
N ASP A 283 -11.84 9.50 12.18
CA ASP A 283 -11.86 8.93 13.54
C ASP A 283 -13.23 8.32 13.88
N ARG A 284 -14.32 9.03 13.56
CA ARG A 284 -15.69 8.52 13.72
C ARG A 284 -15.86 7.18 13.01
N ASN A 285 -15.43 7.10 11.76
CA ASN A 285 -15.58 5.91 10.91
C ASN A 285 -14.77 4.73 11.45
N VAL A 286 -13.51 4.94 11.83
CA VAL A 286 -12.67 3.90 12.46
C VAL A 286 -13.30 3.39 13.75
N ARG A 287 -13.74 4.28 14.64
CA ARG A 287 -14.38 3.88 15.90
C ARG A 287 -15.73 3.18 15.68
N ALA A 288 -16.51 3.58 14.68
CA ALA A 288 -17.76 2.89 14.33
C ALA A 288 -17.49 1.45 13.87
N TYR A 289 -16.48 1.24 13.04
CA TYR A 289 -16.06 -0.10 12.62
C TYR A 289 -15.63 -0.97 13.82
N LEU A 290 -14.82 -0.42 14.72
CA LEU A 290 -14.35 -1.13 15.92
C LEU A 290 -15.47 -1.39 16.94
N ARG A 291 -16.48 -0.53 17.05
CA ARG A 291 -17.58 -0.77 17.99
C ARG A 291 -18.61 -1.78 17.51
N ARG A 292 -18.78 -1.91 16.19
CA ARG A 292 -19.90 -2.67 15.60
C ARG A 292 -19.51 -4.02 15.01
N THR A 293 -18.28 -4.18 14.55
CA THR A 293 -17.83 -5.42 13.88
C THR A 293 -16.94 -6.25 14.81
N ASN A 294 -16.58 -7.48 14.44
CA ASN A 294 -15.46 -8.24 15.07
C ASN A 294 -14.16 -8.12 14.28
N GLY A 295 -14.05 -7.12 13.41
CA GLY A 295 -12.89 -6.93 12.56
C GLY A 295 -11.66 -6.38 13.29
N HIS A 296 -10.52 -6.55 12.65
CA HIS A 296 -9.20 -6.10 13.09
C HIS A 296 -8.79 -4.81 12.37
N LEU A 297 -7.83 -4.09 12.94
CA LEU A 297 -7.34 -2.82 12.40
C LEU A 297 -5.82 -2.81 12.31
N VAL A 298 -5.29 -2.45 11.15
CA VAL A 298 -3.87 -2.11 11.01
C VAL A 298 -3.77 -0.77 10.30
N VAL A 299 -3.47 0.30 11.04
CA VAL A 299 -3.37 1.63 10.44
C VAL A 299 -2.05 1.77 9.70
N ASN A 300 -2.10 2.04 8.41
CA ASN A 300 -0.93 2.23 7.59
C ASN A 300 -0.50 3.71 7.65
N CYS A 301 0.68 3.98 8.21
CA CYS A 301 1.29 5.31 8.23
C CYS A 301 2.37 5.41 7.16
N THR A 302 2.15 6.21 6.11
CA THR A 302 3.19 6.53 5.14
C THR A 302 4.00 7.73 5.67
N LEU A 303 5.18 7.45 6.22
CA LEU A 303 6.06 8.47 6.76
C LEU A 303 6.71 9.28 5.63
N ASN A 304 6.29 10.54 5.54
CA ASN A 304 6.89 11.57 4.69
C ASN A 304 7.43 12.72 5.56
N ASN A 305 8.14 13.66 4.96
CA ASN A 305 8.76 14.77 5.71
C ASN A 305 7.74 15.67 6.45
N LEU A 306 6.50 15.79 5.99
CA LEU A 306 5.46 16.55 6.67
C LEU A 306 4.78 15.77 7.80
N SER A 307 5.03 14.46 7.93
CA SER A 307 4.40 13.62 8.95
C SER A 307 4.85 13.94 10.37
N LEU A 308 6.14 14.27 10.56
CA LEU A 308 6.82 14.21 11.86
C LEU A 308 6.10 14.92 13.01
N HIS A 309 5.64 16.15 12.77
CA HIS A 309 5.18 17.01 13.86
C HIS A 309 3.83 16.59 14.47
N GLY A 310 3.01 15.82 13.75
CA GLY A 310 1.79 15.25 14.30
C GLY A 310 1.92 13.77 14.69
N LEU A 311 3.12 13.17 14.62
CA LEU A 311 3.29 11.74 14.93
C LEU A 311 3.03 11.44 16.41
N ARG A 312 3.42 12.32 17.33
CA ARG A 312 3.17 12.13 18.77
C ARG A 312 1.68 11.97 19.07
N ASP A 313 0.85 12.79 18.43
CA ASP A 313 -0.60 12.74 18.55
C ASP A 313 -1.20 11.56 17.79
N TYR A 314 -0.67 11.24 16.60
CA TYR A 314 -1.06 10.05 15.84
C TYR A 314 -0.87 8.76 16.65
N TRP A 315 0.30 8.58 17.26
CA TRP A 315 0.58 7.39 18.07
C TRP A 315 -0.17 7.40 19.40
N SER A 316 -0.50 8.57 19.96
CA SER A 316 -1.43 8.67 21.09
C SER A 316 -2.82 8.18 20.70
N TRP A 317 -3.31 8.57 19.53
CA TRP A 317 -4.58 8.08 19.00
C TRP A 317 -4.58 6.56 18.78
N ILE A 318 -3.49 5.98 18.26
CA ILE A 318 -3.32 4.53 18.18
C ILE A 318 -3.38 3.88 19.57
N LEU A 319 -2.69 4.45 20.55
CA LEU A 319 -2.69 3.94 21.93
C LEU A 319 -4.09 3.99 22.55
N ASP A 320 -4.87 5.05 22.29
CA ASP A 320 -6.25 5.17 22.76
C ASP A 320 -7.14 4.08 22.16
N LEU A 321 -7.03 3.81 20.86
CA LEU A 321 -7.74 2.70 20.22
C LEU A 321 -7.35 1.35 20.83
N LYS A 322 -6.07 1.14 21.09
CA LYS A 322 -5.57 -0.10 21.72
C LYS A 322 -6.07 -0.28 23.14
N ARG A 323 -6.12 0.79 23.93
CA ARG A 323 -6.68 0.75 25.29
C ARG A 323 -8.19 0.44 25.27
N GLU A 324 -8.93 0.98 24.30
CA GLU A 324 -10.38 0.76 24.20
C GLU A 324 -10.73 -0.62 23.63
N PHE A 325 -9.98 -1.14 22.66
CA PHE A 325 -10.39 -2.33 21.88
C PHE A 325 -9.33 -3.44 21.75
N GLY A 326 -8.07 -3.19 22.11
CA GLY A 326 -6.93 -4.06 21.80
C GLY A 326 -6.89 -5.40 22.54
N SER A 327 -7.63 -5.53 23.65
CA SER A 327 -7.69 -6.80 24.41
C SER A 327 -8.43 -7.93 23.68
N THR A 328 -9.24 -7.59 22.67
CA THR A 328 -10.09 -8.56 21.95
C THR A 328 -9.79 -8.62 20.45
N ARG A 329 -8.89 -7.75 19.96
CA ARG A 329 -8.67 -7.54 18.53
C ARG A 329 -7.21 -7.26 18.25
N MET A 330 -6.76 -7.70 17.09
CA MET A 330 -5.50 -7.22 16.53
C MET A 330 -5.66 -5.76 16.13
N LEU A 331 -5.01 -4.88 16.90
CA LEU A 331 -4.83 -3.47 16.58
C LEU A 331 -3.34 -3.18 16.49
N SER A 332 -2.91 -2.60 15.37
CA SER A 332 -1.54 -2.16 15.18
C SER A 332 -1.51 -0.93 14.29
N SER A 333 -0.37 -0.27 14.26
CA SER A 333 0.00 0.66 13.19
C SER A 333 1.33 0.24 12.55
N THR A 334 1.55 0.65 11.31
CA THR A 334 2.85 0.56 10.63
C THR A 334 3.43 1.94 10.42
N ALA A 335 4.76 2.03 10.36
CA ALA A 335 5.48 3.25 10.02
C ALA A 335 6.31 2.97 8.75
N GLU A 336 5.67 3.13 7.60
CA GLU A 336 6.24 2.78 6.29
C GLU A 336 6.96 3.98 5.69
N LEU A 337 8.20 3.80 5.26
CA LEU A 337 9.00 4.87 4.68
C LEU A 337 8.52 5.21 3.28
N LEU A 338 8.13 6.47 3.06
CA LEU A 338 7.93 6.97 1.71
C LEU A 338 9.28 6.97 0.98
N MET A 339 9.39 6.20 -0.11
CA MET A 339 10.59 6.17 -0.95
C MET A 339 10.47 7.05 -2.21
N SER A 340 9.24 7.26 -2.68
CA SER A 340 8.90 8.10 -3.84
C SER A 340 7.58 8.83 -3.59
N PRO A 341 7.46 10.11 -3.98
CA PRO A 341 8.49 10.93 -4.61
C PRO A 341 9.60 11.33 -3.65
N ARG A 342 10.82 11.50 -4.18
CA ARG A 342 12.02 11.71 -3.36
C ARG A 342 12.00 12.98 -2.52
N TRP A 343 11.42 14.04 -3.06
CA TRP A 343 11.30 15.33 -2.37
C TRP A 343 10.36 15.27 -1.15
N GLN A 344 9.57 14.22 -0.97
CA GLN A 344 8.72 14.03 0.21
C GLN A 344 9.30 13.04 1.22
N ARG A 345 10.49 12.47 0.95
CA ARG A 345 11.11 11.49 1.85
C ARG A 345 11.51 12.13 3.17
N LEU A 346 11.46 11.31 4.22
CA LEU A 346 11.78 11.71 5.59
C LEU A 346 13.23 12.16 5.77
N ASP A 347 14.17 11.51 5.08
CA ASP A 347 15.61 11.78 5.15
C ASP A 347 16.04 13.10 4.48
N LEU A 348 15.12 13.83 3.85
CA LEU A 348 15.38 15.16 3.32
C LEU A 348 15.47 16.24 4.43
N LEU A 349 14.84 15.98 5.58
CA LEU A 349 14.79 16.90 6.70
C LEU A 349 16.16 17.11 7.35
N PRO A 350 16.43 18.30 7.91
CA PRO A 350 17.63 18.53 8.72
C PRO A 350 17.70 17.61 9.95
N GLU A 351 18.92 17.31 10.42
CA GLU A 351 19.19 16.49 11.60
C GLU A 351 18.41 16.96 12.84
N SER A 352 18.19 18.27 12.99
CA SER A 352 17.41 18.84 14.09
C SER A 352 16.00 18.25 14.24
N HIS A 353 15.41 17.71 13.16
CA HIS A 353 14.07 17.11 13.20
C HIS A 353 14.07 15.68 13.73
N GLN A 354 15.24 15.03 13.88
CA GLN A 354 15.34 13.67 14.44
C GLN A 354 14.84 13.61 15.88
N ILE A 355 14.86 14.73 16.62
CA ILE A 355 14.39 14.80 18.01
C ILE A 355 12.94 14.33 18.15
N HIS A 356 12.08 14.60 17.16
CA HIS A 356 10.67 14.18 17.19
C HIS A 356 10.50 12.66 17.18
N LEU A 357 11.38 11.93 16.48
CA LEU A 357 11.35 10.47 16.49
C LEU A 357 11.99 9.89 17.76
N ILE A 358 13.00 10.56 18.31
CA ILE A 358 13.63 10.16 19.58
C ILE A 358 12.62 10.24 20.72
N GLU A 359 11.96 11.39 20.87
CA GLU A 359 10.91 11.60 21.88
C GLU A 359 9.72 10.66 21.68
N LEU A 360 9.34 10.39 20.43
CA LEU A 360 8.29 9.43 20.12
C LEU A 360 8.67 8.00 20.53
N LEU A 361 9.91 7.58 20.28
CA LEU A 361 10.41 6.27 20.69
C LEU A 361 10.38 6.12 22.21
N GLU A 362 10.85 7.12 22.95
CA GLU A 362 10.78 7.12 24.42
C GLU A 362 9.34 6.99 24.92
N PHE A 363 8.41 7.72 24.32
CA PHE A 363 6.98 7.59 24.63
C PHE A 363 6.43 6.19 24.31
N MET A 364 6.80 5.61 23.18
CA MET A 364 6.31 4.30 22.78
C MET A 364 6.87 3.19 23.67
N GLU A 365 8.16 3.26 24.02
CA GLU A 365 8.81 2.34 24.95
C GLU A 365 8.18 2.40 26.33
N SER A 366 7.85 3.60 26.83
CA SER A 366 7.18 3.77 28.13
C SER A 366 5.74 3.24 28.16
N HIS A 367 5.16 2.91 27.01
CA HIS A 367 3.80 2.38 26.86
C HIS A 367 3.78 1.01 26.16
N PHE A 368 4.92 0.30 26.13
CA PHE A 368 4.99 -1.06 25.63
C PHE A 368 4.14 -2.01 26.47
N ARG A 369 3.34 -2.87 25.81
CA ARG A 369 2.57 -3.93 26.46
C ARG A 369 2.41 -5.15 25.54
N GLU A 370 2.48 -6.34 26.12
CA GLU A 370 2.28 -7.61 25.40
C GLU A 370 0.81 -8.00 25.26
N ASP A 371 -0.08 -7.39 26.05
CA ASP A 371 -1.52 -7.70 26.13
C ASP A 371 -2.37 -7.04 25.02
N GLY A 372 -1.73 -6.39 24.03
CA GLY A 372 -2.41 -5.68 22.94
C GLY A 372 -2.96 -4.30 23.30
N THR A 373 -2.91 -3.88 24.57
CA THR A 373 -3.42 -2.57 25.04
C THR A 373 -2.36 -1.46 25.02
N GLY A 374 -1.14 -1.78 24.58
CA GLY A 374 -0.02 -0.86 24.42
C GLY A 374 0.74 -1.08 23.11
N PHE A 375 1.88 -0.40 22.97
CA PHE A 375 2.70 -0.56 21.76
C PHE A 375 3.41 -1.91 21.76
N THR A 376 3.58 -2.45 20.56
CA THR A 376 4.29 -3.71 20.31
C THR A 376 5.74 -3.43 19.93
N GLY A 377 6.60 -4.43 20.06
CA GLY A 377 7.99 -4.32 19.62
C GLY A 377 8.10 -4.04 18.12
N ALA A 378 7.18 -4.56 17.30
CA ALA A 378 7.15 -4.32 15.86
C ALA A 378 6.86 -2.85 15.49
N GLU A 379 5.97 -2.19 16.23
CA GLU A 379 5.67 -0.76 16.06
C GLU A 379 6.83 0.13 16.52
N ILE A 380 7.43 -0.17 17.67
CA ILE A 380 8.63 0.55 18.14
C ILE A 380 9.76 0.39 17.11
N GLN A 381 9.96 -0.82 16.60
CA GLN A 381 10.98 -1.09 15.61
C GLN A 381 10.72 -0.37 14.27
N SER A 382 9.46 -0.20 13.85
CA SER A 382 9.16 0.52 12.60
C SER A 382 9.52 2.00 12.70
N VAL A 383 9.24 2.65 13.84
CA VAL A 383 9.67 4.04 14.11
C VAL A 383 11.19 4.14 14.24
N ARG A 384 11.85 3.14 14.87
CA ARG A 384 13.32 3.11 14.97
C ARG A 384 13.98 3.05 13.60
N ARG A 385 13.46 2.21 12.68
CA ARG A 385 13.93 2.18 11.28
C ARG A 385 13.80 3.53 10.59
N ALA A 386 12.75 4.31 10.91
CA ALA A 386 12.59 5.65 10.35
C ALA A 386 13.66 6.64 10.84
N LEU A 387 14.02 6.57 12.13
CA LEU A 387 15.13 7.35 12.67
C LEU A 387 16.47 6.95 12.03
N ASP A 388 16.74 5.65 11.89
CA ASP A 388 17.95 5.17 11.23
C ASP A 388 18.01 5.60 9.76
N PHE A 389 16.88 5.60 9.06
CA PHE A 389 16.77 6.09 7.70
C PHE A 389 17.11 7.58 7.56
N MET A 390 16.68 8.43 8.50
CA MET A 390 17.05 9.85 8.54
C MET A 390 18.55 10.09 8.75
N ARG A 391 19.27 9.12 9.31
CA ARG A 391 20.71 9.21 9.59
C ARG A 391 21.58 8.76 8.42
N VAL A 392 20.99 8.16 7.39
CA VAL A 392 21.73 7.74 6.20
C VAL A 392 22.26 8.98 5.47
N PRO A 393 23.59 9.09 5.24
CA PRO A 393 24.15 10.21 4.52
C PRO A 393 23.55 10.33 3.11
N GLN A 394 23.16 11.54 2.74
CA GLN A 394 22.66 11.83 1.41
C GLN A 394 23.76 12.44 0.55
N ASP A 395 23.78 12.05 -0.72
CA ASP A 395 24.55 12.76 -1.74
C ASP A 395 24.14 14.25 -1.78
N PRO A 396 25.08 15.21 -1.62
CA PRO A 396 24.76 16.62 -1.49
C PRO A 396 24.07 17.24 -2.71
N GLU A 397 24.48 16.86 -3.93
CA GLU A 397 23.92 17.39 -5.16
C GLU A 397 22.47 16.92 -5.32
N ARG A 398 22.26 15.62 -5.15
CA ARG A 398 20.94 15.00 -5.19
C ARG A 398 20.00 15.55 -4.11
N ARG A 399 20.50 15.76 -2.88
CA ARG A 399 19.73 16.36 -1.79
C ARG A 399 19.25 17.76 -2.17
N ARG A 400 20.10 18.55 -2.81
CA ARG A 400 19.75 19.89 -3.28
C ARG A 400 18.66 19.86 -4.37
N ASP A 401 18.76 18.93 -5.32
CA ASP A 401 17.72 18.72 -6.34
C ASP A 401 16.37 18.34 -5.72
N ASP A 402 16.38 17.40 -4.75
CA ASP A 402 15.18 16.96 -4.03
C ASP A 402 14.56 18.12 -3.21
N LEU A 403 15.37 18.98 -2.58
CA LEU A 403 14.91 20.20 -1.89
C LEU A 403 14.26 21.20 -2.86
N ALA A 404 14.86 21.40 -4.03
CA ALA A 404 14.32 22.29 -5.05
C ALA A 404 12.98 21.76 -5.60
N ASP A 405 12.85 20.45 -5.78
CA ASP A 405 11.60 19.80 -6.17
C ASP A 405 10.53 19.87 -5.07
N PHE A 406 10.91 19.76 -3.80
CA PHE A 406 9.98 19.97 -2.67
C PHE A 406 9.33 21.34 -2.78
N HIS A 407 10.15 22.39 -2.95
CA HIS A 407 9.66 23.75 -3.04
C HIS A 407 8.73 23.96 -4.24
N ARG A 408 9.16 23.56 -5.45
CA ARG A 408 8.33 23.70 -6.67
C ARG A 408 7.02 22.93 -6.57
N PHE A 409 7.06 21.71 -6.00
CA PHE A 409 5.88 20.89 -5.83
C PHE A 409 4.87 21.54 -4.88
N PHE A 410 5.30 21.94 -3.67
CA PHE A 410 4.37 22.45 -2.66
C PHE A 410 3.88 23.87 -2.95
N GLN A 411 4.64 24.70 -3.68
CA GLN A 411 4.12 25.97 -4.21
C GLN A 411 2.94 25.74 -5.16
N GLU A 412 3.09 24.81 -6.09
CA GLU A 412 2.03 24.49 -7.04
C GLU A 412 0.85 23.78 -6.35
N HIS A 413 1.14 22.92 -5.36
CA HIS A 413 0.14 22.28 -4.51
C HIS A 413 -0.74 23.34 -3.83
N ASP A 414 -0.13 24.29 -3.12
CA ASP A 414 -0.83 25.37 -2.42
C ASP A 414 -1.66 26.22 -3.35
N ARG A 415 -1.10 26.57 -4.51
CA ARG A 415 -1.83 27.33 -5.55
C ARG A 415 -3.06 26.59 -6.05
N ARG A 416 -2.93 25.30 -6.39
CA ARG A 416 -4.03 24.48 -6.94
C ARG A 416 -5.11 24.19 -5.90
N ARG A 417 -4.70 23.97 -4.65
CA ARG A 417 -5.56 23.44 -3.58
C ARG A 417 -6.02 24.50 -2.59
N ARG A 418 -5.55 25.74 -2.74
CA ARG A 418 -5.83 26.87 -1.82
C ARG A 418 -5.45 26.51 -0.38
N THR A 419 -4.31 25.84 -0.23
CA THR A 419 -3.70 25.51 1.06
C THR A 419 -2.51 26.42 1.31
N ASP A 420 -1.96 26.36 2.53
CA ASP A 420 -0.77 27.12 2.91
C ASP A 420 0.15 26.23 3.75
N LEU A 421 1.27 25.80 3.15
CA LEU A 421 2.27 24.95 3.78
C LEU A 421 2.86 25.61 5.03
N ARG A 422 3.22 26.90 4.96
CA ARG A 422 3.90 27.62 6.03
C ARG A 422 2.96 27.91 7.21
N ALA A 423 1.67 28.13 6.94
CA ALA A 423 0.65 28.27 7.97
C ALA A 423 0.28 26.92 8.61
N THR A 424 0.28 25.83 7.84
CA THR A 424 -0.04 24.49 8.34
C THR A 424 1.09 23.91 9.21
N PHE A 425 2.34 24.17 8.83
CA PHE A 425 3.54 23.66 9.51
C PHE A 425 4.48 24.80 9.94
N PRO A 426 4.05 25.71 10.84
CA PRO A 426 4.84 26.88 11.24
C PRO A 426 6.19 26.51 11.87
N GLN A 427 6.29 25.32 12.46
CA GLN A 427 7.51 24.76 13.06
C GLN A 427 8.55 24.28 12.04
N MET A 428 8.20 24.16 10.75
CA MET A 428 9.09 23.69 9.68
C MET A 428 9.65 24.82 8.81
N ARG A 429 9.52 26.09 9.24
CA ARG A 429 9.91 27.27 8.46
C ARG A 429 11.35 27.20 7.96
N ASP A 430 12.30 26.80 8.81
CA ASP A 430 13.71 26.70 8.44
C ASP A 430 13.94 25.69 7.30
N PHE A 431 13.21 24.58 7.30
CA PHE A 431 13.25 23.59 6.22
C PHE A 431 12.66 24.14 4.93
N PHE A 432 11.57 24.91 5.02
CA PHE A 432 10.95 25.54 3.85
C PHE A 432 11.84 26.62 3.24
N ASP A 433 12.52 27.41 4.08
CA ASP A 433 13.50 28.41 3.64
C ASP A 433 14.72 27.74 2.97
N LEU A 434 15.17 26.60 3.51
CA LEU A 434 16.22 25.79 2.88
C LEU A 434 15.79 25.28 1.49
N ALA A 435 14.57 24.76 1.36
CA ALA A 435 14.03 24.28 0.09
C ALA A 435 13.86 25.41 -0.94
N GLU A 436 13.39 26.57 -0.48
CA GLU A 436 13.29 27.78 -1.30
C GLU A 436 14.65 28.29 -1.77
N LYS A 437 15.65 28.30 -0.89
CA LYS A 437 17.03 28.65 -1.29
C LYS A 437 17.58 27.67 -2.32
N ALA A 438 17.28 26.37 -2.20
CA ALA A 438 17.73 25.36 -3.16
C ALA A 438 17.06 25.51 -4.55
N SER A 439 15.82 26.01 -4.60
CA SER A 439 15.07 26.22 -5.84
C SER A 439 15.58 27.41 -6.67
N ARG A 440 16.11 28.44 -5.98
CA ARG A 440 16.82 29.57 -6.58
C ARG A 440 18.22 29.08 -6.98
N ARG A 441 18.45 28.79 -8.25
CA ARG A 441 19.82 28.53 -8.74
C ARG A 441 20.70 29.73 -8.29
N PRO A 442 21.93 29.53 -7.79
CA PRO A 442 22.92 30.58 -7.88
C PRO A 442 23.01 30.90 -9.37
N GLU A 443 22.74 32.15 -9.70
CA GLU A 443 23.19 32.70 -10.97
C GLU A 443 24.65 32.28 -11.13
N ALA A 444 24.99 31.81 -12.32
CA ALA A 444 26.35 31.45 -12.63
C ALA A 444 27.26 32.64 -12.27
N GLU A 445 28.10 32.48 -11.25
CA GLU A 445 29.42 33.08 -11.26
C GLU A 445 30.19 32.43 -12.42
N ALA A 446 29.93 32.91 -13.65
CA ALA A 446 30.67 32.73 -14.91
C ALA A 446 29.69 33.11 -16.05
N LEU A 447 29.79 34.26 -16.71
CA LEU A 447 30.96 34.86 -17.37
C LEU A 447 30.99 36.38 -17.24
#